data_AF-A0A3D5T7L4-F1
#
_entry.id   AF-A0A3D5T7L4-F1
#
_cell.length_a   1.000
_cell.length_b   1.000
_cell.length_c   1.000
_cell.angle_alpha   90.00
_cell.angle_beta   90.00
_cell.angle_gamma   90.00
#
_symmetry.space_group_name_H-M   'P 1'
#
loop_
_entity.id
_entity.type
_entity.pdbx_description
1 polymer ?
#
loop_
_entity_poly.entity_id
_entity_poly.type
_entity_poly.pdbx_seq_one_letter_code
_entity_poly.pdbx_strand_id
1 'polypeptide(L)'
;MKKKDKKLLLAFLLLFGLLLVLAVLSVWGRHRKIFDYGAHLDETVFSVDEVHVTLREFGYYIYEVEDYVNQQAKAYDSANPQSYWNVHFSAGKKSRFLKNMAKDTAVNTCLAEIIYADMAEKDGYELTVEEKDAAAEQAAKLLDEMTKAQIEKTGLTQELVQKIELRKALAARYAEDYVQKVDLQGYEGNPLELISGNGAYFQDEILPKYHVVFVKKLLNQLYFGKITVNMEK
;
A
#
# COMPACT_ATOMS: atom_id res chain seq x y z
N MET A 1 7.16 63.26 -3.52
CA MET A 1 7.90 62.01 -3.75
C MET A 1 8.17 61.85 -5.25
N LYS A 2 9.45 61.85 -5.69
CA LYS A 2 9.79 61.82 -7.12
C LYS A 2 9.40 60.46 -7.72
N LYS A 3 9.13 60.40 -9.03
CA LYS A 3 8.72 59.18 -9.75
C LYS A 3 9.72 58.02 -9.56
N LYS A 4 11.00 58.35 -9.33
CA LYS A 4 12.09 57.41 -9.02
C LYS A 4 11.95 56.78 -7.62
N ASP A 5 11.55 57.56 -6.63
CA ASP A 5 11.35 57.10 -5.24
C ASP A 5 10.16 56.14 -5.14
N LYS A 6 9.08 56.38 -5.91
CA LYS A 6 7.92 55.47 -6.02
C LYS A 6 8.30 54.11 -6.62
N LYS A 7 9.18 54.09 -7.64
CA LYS A 7 9.68 52.86 -8.24
C LYS A 7 10.61 52.09 -7.30
N LEU A 8 11.46 52.80 -6.56
CA LEU A 8 12.35 52.20 -5.57
C LEU A 8 11.55 51.56 -4.42
N LEU A 9 10.52 52.26 -3.94
CA LEU A 9 9.63 51.78 -2.89
C LEU A 9 8.81 50.55 -3.33
N LEU A 10 8.32 50.55 -4.58
CA LEU A 10 7.62 49.39 -5.15
C LEU A 10 8.55 48.18 -5.31
N ALA A 11 9.79 48.39 -5.77
CA ALA A 11 10.78 47.33 -5.89
C ALA A 11 11.15 46.73 -4.51
N PHE A 12 11.28 47.57 -3.48
CA PHE A 12 11.52 47.13 -2.12
C PHE A 12 10.35 46.30 -1.55
N LEU A 13 9.10 46.73 -1.78
CA LEU A 13 7.91 45.99 -1.36
C LEU A 13 7.80 44.61 -2.04
N LEU A 14 8.13 44.52 -3.33
CA LEU A 14 8.15 43.25 -4.07
C LEU A 14 9.24 42.30 -3.53
N LEU A 15 10.44 42.82 -3.28
CA LEU A 15 11.54 42.03 -2.69
C LEU A 15 11.18 41.53 -1.29
N PHE A 16 10.58 42.40 -0.47
CA PHE A 16 10.14 42.04 0.87
C PHE A 16 9.02 40.99 0.85
N GLY A 17 8.05 41.12 -0.07
CA GLY A 17 7.02 40.10 -0.28
C GLY A 17 7.59 38.75 -0.71
N LEU A 18 8.57 38.73 -1.62
CA LEU A 18 9.25 37.51 -2.04
C LEU A 18 10.01 36.84 -0.87
N LEU A 19 10.70 37.63 -0.06
CA LEU A 19 11.41 37.13 1.13
C LEU A 19 10.44 36.56 2.18
N LEU A 20 9.27 37.19 2.37
CA LEU A 20 8.22 36.64 3.23
C LEU A 20 7.68 35.32 2.70
N VAL A 21 7.42 35.21 1.40
CA VAL A 21 6.99 33.94 0.78
C VAL A 21 8.04 32.85 0.95
N LEU A 22 9.32 33.16 0.72
CA LEU A 22 10.42 32.20 0.92
C LEU A 22 10.57 31.79 2.39
N ALA A 23 10.40 32.73 3.34
CA ALA A 23 10.43 32.44 4.77
C ALA A 23 9.27 31.53 5.18
N VAL A 24 8.05 31.80 4.69
CA VAL A 24 6.87 30.95 4.92
C VAL A 24 7.08 29.56 4.31
N LEU A 25 7.57 29.46 3.07
CA LEU A 25 7.89 28.17 2.43
C LEU A 25 8.98 27.40 3.18
N SER A 26 10.00 28.10 3.70
CA SER A 26 11.08 27.52 4.50
C SER A 26 10.60 26.97 5.84
N VAL A 27 9.74 27.71 6.54
CA VAL A 27 9.15 27.29 7.82
C VAL A 27 8.12 26.18 7.59
N TRP A 28 7.31 26.29 6.54
CA TRP A 28 6.33 25.27 6.18
C TRP A 28 6.98 23.97 5.70
N GLY A 29 8.09 24.06 4.96
CA GLY A 29 8.92 22.93 4.59
C GLY A 29 9.60 22.26 5.79
N ARG A 30 10.09 23.06 6.76
CA ARG A 30 10.68 22.55 8.01
C ARG A 30 9.66 21.91 8.97
N HIS A 31 8.39 22.34 8.93
CA HIS A 31 7.32 21.76 9.74
C HIS A 31 6.66 20.51 9.12
N ARG A 32 7.01 20.12 7.89
CA ARG A 32 6.68 18.78 7.41
C ARG A 32 7.54 17.78 8.18
N LYS A 33 7.04 17.32 9.33
CA LYS A 33 7.58 16.13 9.99
C LYS A 33 7.58 15.02 8.96
N ILE A 34 8.78 14.47 8.67
CA ILE A 34 8.91 13.27 7.88
C ILE A 34 8.11 12.19 8.63
N PHE A 35 7.26 11.48 7.90
CA PHE A 35 6.47 10.41 8.47
C PHE A 35 7.39 9.32 9.02
N ASP A 36 7.37 9.11 10.32
CA ASP A 36 8.12 8.03 10.96
C ASP A 36 7.26 6.77 11.03
N TYR A 37 7.39 5.92 10.02
CA TYR A 37 6.67 4.66 9.94
C TYR A 37 6.74 3.83 11.24
N GLY A 38 7.92 3.76 11.86
CA GLY A 38 8.14 2.94 13.06
C GLY A 38 7.38 3.42 14.29
N ALA A 39 7.03 4.71 14.34
CA ALA A 39 6.24 5.29 15.43
C ALA A 39 4.73 4.98 15.35
N HIS A 40 4.27 4.42 14.22
CA HIS A 40 2.85 4.21 13.93
C HIS A 40 2.49 2.73 13.71
N LEU A 41 3.39 1.79 14.04
CA LEU A 41 3.25 0.37 13.72
C LEU A 41 1.94 -0.25 14.23
N ASP A 42 1.52 0.11 15.43
CA ASP A 42 0.32 -0.47 16.06
C ASP A 42 -0.95 0.36 15.79
N GLU A 43 -0.86 1.44 15.00
CA GLU A 43 -2.03 2.20 14.57
C GLU A 43 -2.78 1.47 13.44
N THR A 44 -4.11 1.51 13.51
CA THR A 44 -4.97 0.96 12.45
C THR A 44 -4.85 1.80 11.16
N VAL A 45 -4.55 1.14 10.04
CA VAL A 45 -4.55 1.77 8.70
C VAL A 45 -5.93 1.72 8.05
N PHE A 46 -6.66 0.63 8.24
CA PHE A 46 -8.04 0.45 7.84
C PHE A 46 -8.67 -0.72 8.59
N SER A 47 -9.98 -0.83 8.54
CA SER A 47 -10.73 -1.98 9.06
C SER A 47 -11.73 -2.50 8.04
N VAL A 48 -12.05 -3.79 8.16
CA VAL A 48 -13.12 -4.48 7.43
C VAL A 48 -14.03 -5.11 8.47
N ASP A 49 -15.26 -4.63 8.56
CA ASP A 49 -16.19 -4.96 9.64
C ASP A 49 -15.51 -4.78 11.02
N GLU A 50 -15.34 -5.84 11.80
CA GLU A 50 -14.71 -5.83 13.12
C GLU A 50 -13.19 -6.10 13.08
N VAL A 51 -12.63 -6.41 11.90
CA VAL A 51 -11.19 -6.70 11.73
C VAL A 51 -10.42 -5.40 11.52
N HIS A 52 -9.53 -5.08 12.45
CA HIS A 52 -8.66 -3.90 12.38
C HIS A 52 -7.26 -4.27 11.90
N VAL A 53 -6.84 -3.72 10.74
CA VAL A 53 -5.49 -3.94 10.19
C VAL A 53 -4.56 -2.86 10.71
N THR A 54 -3.52 -3.26 11.45
CA THR A 54 -2.47 -2.35 11.94
C THR A 54 -1.47 -2.01 10.83
N LEU A 55 -0.72 -0.92 10.97
CA LEU A 55 0.34 -0.58 10.03
C LEU A 55 1.41 -1.68 9.95
N ARG A 56 1.73 -2.32 11.08
CA ARG A 56 2.66 -3.46 11.17
C ARG A 56 2.19 -4.64 10.33
N GLU A 57 0.93 -5.03 10.48
CA GLU A 57 0.32 -6.09 9.67
C GLU A 57 0.29 -5.70 8.19
N PHE A 58 -0.10 -4.46 7.89
CA PHE A 58 -0.09 -3.96 6.52
C PHE A 58 1.33 -3.87 5.93
N GLY A 59 2.36 -3.80 6.77
CA GLY A 59 3.77 -3.86 6.41
C GLY A 59 4.15 -5.08 5.60
N TYR A 60 3.48 -6.22 5.80
CA TYR A 60 3.63 -7.42 4.96
C TYR A 60 3.28 -7.13 3.50
N TYR A 61 2.09 -6.56 3.26
CA TYR A 61 1.61 -6.27 1.91
C TYR A 61 2.39 -5.12 1.25
N ILE A 62 2.86 -4.15 2.05
CA ILE A 62 3.78 -3.12 1.58
C ILE A 62 5.07 -3.78 1.10
N TYR A 63 5.67 -4.68 1.90
CA TYR A 63 6.90 -5.37 1.54
C TYR A 63 6.75 -6.17 0.25
N GLU A 64 5.76 -7.05 0.16
CA GLU A 64 5.53 -7.91 -1.01
C GLU A 64 5.39 -7.08 -2.30
N VAL A 65 4.55 -6.04 -2.25
CA VAL A 65 4.30 -5.20 -3.43
C VAL A 65 5.51 -4.32 -3.75
N GLU A 66 6.18 -3.75 -2.76
CA GLU A 66 7.39 -2.97 -2.98
C GLU A 66 8.51 -3.82 -3.56
N ASP A 67 8.75 -5.02 -3.03
CA ASP A 67 9.79 -5.89 -3.54
C ASP A 67 9.51 -6.30 -4.99
N TYR A 68 8.31 -6.79 -5.28
CA TYR A 68 7.91 -7.19 -6.64
C TYR A 68 8.08 -6.06 -7.66
N VAL A 69 7.55 -4.86 -7.38
CA VAL A 69 7.66 -3.72 -8.29
C VAL A 69 9.11 -3.22 -8.38
N ASN A 70 9.89 -3.32 -7.30
CA ASN A 70 11.28 -2.90 -7.30
C ASN A 70 12.19 -3.87 -8.08
N GLN A 71 11.87 -5.17 -8.13
CA GLN A 71 12.53 -6.11 -9.05
C GLN A 71 12.32 -5.69 -10.50
N GLN A 72 11.09 -5.29 -10.88
CA GLN A 72 10.80 -4.75 -12.22
C GLN A 72 11.53 -3.43 -12.48
N ALA A 73 11.56 -2.54 -11.48
CA ALA A 73 12.26 -1.27 -11.57
C ALA A 73 13.77 -1.46 -11.82
N LYS A 74 14.40 -2.41 -11.12
CA LYS A 74 15.82 -2.77 -11.32
C LYS A 74 16.08 -3.39 -12.69
N ALA A 75 15.14 -4.17 -13.22
CA ALA A 75 15.24 -4.72 -14.57
C ALA A 75 15.11 -3.63 -15.65
N TYR A 76 14.31 -2.59 -15.39
CA TYR A 76 14.13 -1.45 -16.29
C TYR A 76 15.33 -0.48 -16.26
N ASP A 77 15.74 -0.04 -15.08
CA ASP A 77 16.90 0.83 -14.85
C ASP A 77 17.52 0.51 -13.47
N SER A 78 18.56 -0.32 -13.48
CA SER A 78 19.27 -0.72 -12.26
C SER A 78 20.05 0.43 -11.61
N ALA A 79 20.41 1.48 -12.36
CA ALA A 79 21.13 2.63 -11.83
C ALA A 79 20.21 3.62 -11.12
N ASN A 80 18.95 3.71 -11.54
CA ASN A 80 17.93 4.54 -10.90
C ASN A 80 16.53 3.89 -10.82
N PRO A 81 16.35 2.82 -10.02
CA PRO A 81 15.05 2.14 -9.87
C PRO A 81 13.95 3.08 -9.35
N GLN A 82 14.31 4.11 -8.58
CA GLN A 82 13.36 5.09 -8.03
C GLN A 82 12.62 5.89 -9.11
N SER A 83 13.20 6.05 -10.31
CA SER A 83 12.54 6.72 -11.42
C SER A 83 11.29 5.96 -11.89
N TYR A 84 11.36 4.63 -11.89
CA TYR A 84 10.27 3.73 -12.30
C TYR A 84 9.02 3.90 -11.41
N TRP A 85 9.23 4.04 -10.10
CA TRP A 85 8.16 4.30 -9.11
C TRP A 85 7.36 5.58 -9.37
N ASN A 86 7.95 6.54 -10.10
CA ASN A 86 7.32 7.80 -10.46
C ASN A 86 6.77 7.82 -11.89
N VAL A 87 6.79 6.69 -12.60
CA VAL A 87 6.14 6.57 -13.90
C VAL A 87 4.65 6.85 -13.76
N HIS A 88 4.16 7.72 -14.63
CA HIS A 88 2.77 8.13 -14.71
C HIS A 88 2.12 7.44 -15.92
N PHE A 89 1.21 6.51 -15.64
CA PHE A 89 0.45 5.83 -16.68
C PHE A 89 -0.69 6.75 -17.11
N SER A 90 -0.64 7.19 -18.37
CA SER A 90 -1.62 8.12 -18.92
C SER A 90 -2.77 7.34 -19.54
N ALA A 91 -3.91 7.33 -18.86
CA ALA A 91 -5.15 6.65 -19.27
C ALA A 91 -6.35 7.59 -19.12
N GLY A 92 -6.23 8.82 -19.61
CA GLY A 92 -7.25 9.86 -19.48
C GLY A 92 -7.59 10.17 -18.02
N LYS A 93 -8.86 10.08 -17.64
CA LYS A 93 -9.33 10.32 -16.26
C LYS A 93 -8.80 9.31 -15.23
N LYS A 94 -8.30 8.15 -15.67
CA LYS A 94 -7.72 7.10 -14.81
C LYS A 94 -6.20 7.17 -14.73
N SER A 95 -5.59 8.28 -15.15
CA SER A 95 -4.14 8.41 -15.12
C SER A 95 -3.62 8.41 -13.68
N ARG A 96 -2.64 7.55 -13.39
CA ARG A 96 -2.11 7.35 -12.04
C ARG A 96 -0.61 7.08 -12.05
N PHE A 97 0.04 7.48 -10.96
CA PHE A 97 1.43 7.10 -10.69
C PHE A 97 1.51 5.62 -10.27
N LEU A 98 2.59 4.94 -10.67
CA LEU A 98 2.84 3.55 -10.30
C LEU A 98 2.76 3.31 -8.79
N LYS A 99 3.40 4.16 -7.98
CA LYS A 99 3.32 4.09 -6.50
C LYS A 99 1.90 4.12 -5.94
N ASN A 100 0.97 4.82 -6.60
CA ASN A 100 -0.43 4.86 -6.14
C ASN A 100 -1.13 3.54 -6.50
N MET A 101 -0.86 2.99 -7.69
CA MET A 101 -1.39 1.69 -8.09
C MET A 101 -0.84 0.56 -7.21
N ALA A 102 0.45 0.60 -6.88
CA ALA A 102 1.08 -0.33 -5.94
C ALA A 102 0.41 -0.28 -4.56
N LYS A 103 0.14 0.93 -4.04
CA LYS A 103 -0.60 1.09 -2.79
C LYS A 103 -2.00 0.50 -2.87
N ASP A 104 -2.75 0.80 -3.94
CA ASP A 104 -4.09 0.26 -4.16
C ASP A 104 -4.03 -1.28 -4.19
N THR A 105 -3.05 -1.86 -4.88
CA THR A 105 -2.82 -3.32 -4.89
C THR A 105 -2.59 -3.88 -3.50
N ALA A 106 -1.69 -3.30 -2.70
CA ALA A 106 -1.43 -3.78 -1.34
C ALA A 106 -2.70 -3.73 -0.47
N VAL A 107 -3.45 -2.62 -0.52
CA VAL A 107 -4.72 -2.48 0.19
C VAL A 107 -5.73 -3.53 -0.27
N ASN A 108 -5.96 -3.60 -1.58
CA ASN A 108 -7.00 -4.46 -2.15
C ASN A 108 -6.70 -5.95 -1.97
N THR A 109 -5.44 -6.36 -2.06
CA THR A 109 -5.02 -7.74 -1.74
C THR A 109 -5.30 -8.07 -0.28
N CYS A 110 -4.92 -7.20 0.65
CA CYS A 110 -5.20 -7.40 2.08
C CYS A 110 -6.72 -7.49 2.36
N LEU A 111 -7.51 -6.60 1.76
CA LEU A 111 -8.98 -6.63 1.88
C LEU A 111 -9.55 -7.96 1.35
N ALA A 112 -9.13 -8.39 0.17
CA ALA A 112 -9.61 -9.63 -0.43
C ALA A 112 -9.27 -10.86 0.43
N GLU A 113 -8.05 -10.94 0.95
CA GLU A 113 -7.65 -12.05 1.82
C GLU A 113 -8.44 -12.10 3.13
N ILE A 114 -8.71 -10.94 3.75
CA ILE A 114 -9.56 -10.86 4.95
C ILE A 114 -10.98 -11.31 4.64
N ILE A 115 -11.56 -10.77 3.56
CA ILE A 115 -12.95 -11.06 3.17
C ILE A 115 -13.11 -12.54 2.81
N TYR A 116 -12.25 -13.08 1.95
CA TYR A 116 -12.37 -14.48 1.54
C TYR A 116 -12.07 -15.45 2.67
N ALA A 117 -11.14 -15.14 3.58
CA ALA A 117 -10.93 -15.98 4.76
C ALA A 117 -12.16 -15.98 5.68
N ASP A 118 -12.79 -14.82 5.91
CA ASP A 118 -14.05 -14.72 6.67
C ASP A 118 -15.20 -15.50 6.00
N MET A 119 -15.33 -15.40 4.67
CA MET A 119 -16.30 -16.20 3.91
C MET A 119 -16.01 -17.69 4.02
N ALA A 120 -14.73 -18.08 3.95
CA ALA A 120 -14.30 -19.46 4.09
C ALA A 120 -14.67 -20.03 5.46
N GLU A 121 -14.37 -19.31 6.54
CA GLU A 121 -14.69 -19.71 7.90
C GLU A 121 -16.21 -19.87 8.10
N LYS A 122 -17.01 -18.93 7.56
CA LYS A 122 -18.49 -19.01 7.59
C LYS A 122 -19.04 -20.21 6.84
N ASP A 123 -18.38 -20.60 5.74
CA ASP A 123 -18.74 -21.77 4.94
C ASP A 123 -18.10 -23.07 5.46
N GLY A 124 -17.40 -23.04 6.61
CA GLY A 124 -16.83 -24.21 7.28
C GLY A 124 -15.52 -24.72 6.69
N TYR A 125 -14.78 -23.89 5.96
CA TYR A 125 -13.46 -24.22 5.45
C TYR A 125 -12.43 -24.19 6.57
N GLU A 126 -11.65 -25.26 6.71
CA GLU A 126 -10.49 -25.30 7.60
C GLU A 126 -9.22 -25.73 6.86
N LEU A 127 -8.09 -25.14 7.23
CA LEU A 127 -6.79 -25.56 6.69
C LEU A 127 -6.37 -26.93 7.24
N THR A 128 -5.79 -27.76 6.39
CA THR A 128 -5.15 -29.02 6.81
C THR A 128 -3.88 -28.74 7.60
N VAL A 129 -3.30 -29.79 8.21
CA VAL A 129 -2.04 -29.65 8.95
C VAL A 129 -0.92 -29.26 7.98
N GLU A 130 -0.88 -29.87 6.80
CA GLU A 130 0.11 -29.62 5.76
C GLU A 130 0.05 -28.17 5.26
N GLU A 131 -1.16 -27.62 5.08
CA GLU A 131 -1.34 -26.21 4.69
C GLU A 131 -0.85 -25.26 5.79
N LYS A 132 -1.06 -25.61 7.07
CA LYS A 132 -0.58 -24.82 8.22
C LYS A 132 0.94 -24.87 8.33
N ASP A 133 1.55 -26.02 8.11
CA ASP A 133 3.00 -26.19 8.10
C ASP A 133 3.63 -25.41 6.94
N ALA A 134 3.04 -25.49 5.75
CA ALA A 134 3.48 -24.71 4.58
C ALA A 134 3.40 -23.19 4.84
N ALA A 135 2.36 -22.71 5.51
CA ALA A 135 2.25 -21.30 5.90
C ALA A 135 3.35 -20.88 6.90
N ALA A 136 3.72 -21.77 7.83
CA ALA A 136 4.82 -21.51 8.77
C ALA A 136 6.18 -21.44 8.07
N GLU A 137 6.44 -22.36 7.14
CA GLU A 137 7.65 -22.38 6.31
C GLU A 137 7.73 -21.13 5.42
N GLN A 138 6.63 -20.75 4.79
CA GLN A 138 6.57 -19.55 3.94
C GLN A 138 6.81 -18.28 4.75
N ALA A 139 6.28 -18.20 5.97
CA ALA A 139 6.52 -17.08 6.86
C ALA A 139 8.00 -16.95 7.28
N ALA A 140 8.64 -18.07 7.61
CA ALA A 140 10.07 -18.09 7.93
C ALA A 140 10.92 -17.67 6.73
N LYS A 141 10.61 -18.21 5.54
CA LYS A 141 11.31 -17.87 4.30
C LYS A 141 11.21 -16.38 3.97
N LEU A 142 10.02 -15.80 4.08
CA LEU A 142 9.82 -14.37 3.80
C LEU A 142 10.69 -13.51 4.73
N LEU A 143 10.72 -13.82 6.02
CA LEU A 143 11.56 -13.08 6.98
C LEU A 143 13.05 -13.28 6.74
N ASP A 144 13.49 -14.46 6.29
CA ASP A 144 14.88 -14.72 5.91
C ASP A 144 15.31 -13.94 4.64
N GLU A 145 14.38 -13.70 3.72
CA GLU A 145 14.60 -12.88 2.52
C GLU A 145 14.64 -11.38 2.84
N MET A 146 13.95 -10.95 3.91
CA MET A 146 13.98 -9.57 4.37
C MET A 146 15.33 -9.20 5.00
N THR A 147 15.83 -8.01 4.66
CA THR A 147 16.96 -7.41 5.36
C THR A 147 16.57 -6.98 6.77
N LYS A 148 17.55 -6.94 7.69
CA LYS A 148 17.35 -6.45 9.06
C LYS A 148 16.67 -5.07 9.11
N ALA A 149 17.06 -4.15 8.22
CA ALA A 149 16.45 -2.82 8.14
C ALA A 149 14.97 -2.88 7.74
N GLN A 150 14.59 -3.78 6.83
CA GLN A 150 13.18 -3.97 6.44
C GLN A 150 12.36 -4.57 7.58
N ILE A 151 12.91 -5.54 8.32
CA ILE A 151 12.26 -6.13 9.50
C ILE A 151 12.09 -5.07 10.59
N GLU A 152 13.13 -4.31 10.92
CA GLU A 152 13.06 -3.23 11.91
C GLU A 152 12.07 -2.13 11.48
N LYS A 153 12.04 -1.79 10.20
CA LYS A 153 11.15 -0.75 9.66
C LYS A 153 9.68 -1.17 9.72
N THR A 154 9.36 -2.40 9.31
CA THR A 154 7.98 -2.91 9.28
C THR A 154 7.51 -3.44 10.62
N GLY A 155 8.44 -3.85 11.48
CA GLY A 155 8.14 -4.49 12.76
C GLY A 155 7.48 -5.86 12.62
N LEU A 156 7.60 -6.52 11.46
CA LEU A 156 7.06 -7.86 11.23
C LEU A 156 7.73 -8.88 12.15
N THR A 157 6.94 -9.83 12.64
CA THR A 157 7.39 -10.94 13.49
C THR A 157 6.99 -12.26 12.84
N GLN A 158 7.69 -13.35 13.18
CA GLN A 158 7.36 -14.70 12.69
C GLN A 158 5.88 -15.04 12.92
N GLU A 159 5.38 -14.79 14.12
CA GLU A 159 3.99 -15.06 14.49
C GLU A 159 2.99 -14.27 13.63
N LEU A 160 3.26 -12.97 13.41
CA LEU A 160 2.37 -12.14 12.61
C LEU A 160 2.39 -12.54 11.14
N VAL A 161 3.57 -12.79 10.56
CA VAL A 161 3.69 -13.25 9.18
C VAL A 161 3.02 -14.61 9.00
N GLN A 162 3.21 -15.54 9.94
CA GLN A 162 2.54 -16.84 9.90
C GLN A 162 1.02 -16.70 9.95
N LYS A 163 0.47 -15.82 10.80
CA LYS A 163 -0.97 -15.53 10.83
C LYS A 163 -1.48 -15.02 9.48
N ILE A 164 -0.70 -14.16 8.81
CA ILE A 164 -1.05 -13.64 7.49
C ILE A 164 -1.01 -14.75 6.43
N GLU A 165 0.03 -15.59 6.41
CA GLU A 165 0.15 -16.71 5.47
C GLU A 165 -0.97 -17.74 5.64
N LEU A 166 -1.39 -18.02 6.88
CA LEU A 166 -2.54 -18.87 7.17
C LEU A 166 -3.84 -18.26 6.58
N ARG A 167 -4.08 -16.98 6.81
CA ARG A 167 -5.24 -16.28 6.25
C ARG A 167 -5.23 -16.32 4.72
N LYS A 168 -4.08 -16.06 4.11
CA LYS A 168 -3.87 -16.08 2.66
C LYS A 168 -4.12 -17.46 2.07
N ALA A 169 -3.62 -18.52 2.69
CA ALA A 169 -3.86 -19.89 2.25
C ALA A 169 -5.37 -20.24 2.27
N LEU A 170 -6.06 -19.87 3.36
CA LEU A 170 -7.50 -20.12 3.49
C LEU A 170 -8.31 -19.32 2.47
N ALA A 171 -7.98 -18.04 2.29
CA ALA A 171 -8.60 -17.17 1.31
C ALA A 171 -8.40 -17.66 -0.13
N ALA A 172 -7.17 -18.08 -0.49
CA ALA A 172 -6.86 -18.59 -1.82
C ALA A 172 -7.67 -19.84 -2.15
N ARG A 173 -7.71 -20.81 -1.22
CA ARG A 173 -8.50 -22.03 -1.39
C ARG A 173 -9.98 -21.73 -1.58
N TYR A 174 -10.53 -20.82 -0.78
CA TYR A 174 -11.92 -20.41 -0.92
C TYR A 174 -12.19 -19.70 -2.24
N ALA A 175 -11.31 -18.78 -2.66
CA ALA A 175 -11.43 -18.06 -3.94
C ALA A 175 -11.44 -19.02 -5.14
N GLU A 176 -10.62 -20.06 -5.13
CA GLU A 176 -10.61 -21.10 -6.18
C GLU A 176 -11.95 -21.84 -6.31
N ASP A 177 -12.58 -22.18 -5.18
CA ASP A 177 -13.91 -22.81 -5.19
C ASP A 177 -15.02 -21.81 -5.51
N TYR A 178 -14.90 -20.59 -5.00
CA TYR A 178 -15.89 -19.53 -5.15
C TYR A 178 -16.07 -19.15 -6.61
N VAL A 179 -14.98 -19.10 -7.39
CA VAL A 179 -15.01 -18.80 -8.82
C VAL A 179 -15.86 -19.78 -9.64
N GLN A 180 -16.03 -21.03 -9.16
CA GLN A 180 -16.87 -22.04 -9.80
C GLN A 180 -18.36 -21.88 -9.46
N LYS A 181 -18.67 -21.14 -8.39
CA LYS A 181 -20.03 -20.98 -7.84
C LYS A 181 -20.69 -19.67 -8.28
N VAL A 182 -19.90 -18.65 -8.62
CA VAL A 182 -20.43 -17.33 -8.99
C VAL A 182 -20.65 -17.19 -10.49
N ASP A 183 -21.66 -16.38 -10.83
CA ASP A 183 -21.88 -15.94 -12.20
C ASP A 183 -20.98 -14.74 -12.51
N LEU A 184 -20.02 -14.96 -13.41
CA LEU A 184 -19.09 -13.93 -13.90
C LEU A 184 -19.52 -13.37 -15.26
N GLN A 185 -20.73 -13.70 -15.74
CA GLN A 185 -21.24 -13.13 -16.98
C GLN A 185 -21.28 -11.59 -16.91
N GLY A 186 -20.80 -10.94 -17.96
CA GLY A 186 -20.70 -9.49 -18.04
C GLY A 186 -19.36 -8.91 -17.56
N TYR A 187 -18.47 -9.73 -17.00
CA TYR A 187 -17.12 -9.34 -16.66
C TYR A 187 -16.10 -9.89 -17.69
N GLU A 188 -15.16 -9.05 -18.12
CA GLU A 188 -14.08 -9.44 -19.04
C GLU A 188 -12.79 -9.70 -18.26
N GLY A 189 -12.20 -10.89 -18.41
CA GLY A 189 -10.92 -11.24 -17.79
C GLY A 189 -10.83 -12.72 -17.39
N ASN A 190 -9.67 -13.12 -16.85
CA ASN A 190 -9.54 -14.44 -16.24
C ASN A 190 -10.41 -14.51 -14.96
N PRO A 191 -11.15 -15.61 -14.71
CA PRO A 191 -12.00 -15.73 -13.53
C PRO A 191 -11.31 -15.42 -12.19
N LEU A 192 -10.08 -15.91 -11.97
CA LEU A 192 -9.32 -15.63 -10.74
C LEU A 192 -8.86 -14.17 -10.65
N GLU A 193 -8.52 -13.56 -11.78
CA GLU A 193 -8.19 -12.12 -11.83
C GLU A 193 -9.40 -11.26 -11.51
N LEU A 194 -10.59 -11.64 -11.99
CA LEU A 194 -11.85 -10.92 -11.76
C LEU A 194 -12.24 -10.88 -10.27
N ILE A 195 -11.94 -11.94 -9.54
CA ILE A 195 -12.23 -12.05 -8.10
C ILE A 195 -11.04 -11.65 -7.22
N SER A 196 -9.88 -11.35 -7.80
CA SER A 196 -8.73 -10.82 -7.05
C SER A 196 -9.06 -9.46 -6.43
N GLY A 197 -8.25 -8.99 -5.47
CA GLY A 197 -8.50 -7.69 -4.83
C GLY A 197 -8.64 -6.52 -5.81
N ASN A 198 -7.90 -6.49 -6.92
CA ASN A 198 -8.03 -5.46 -7.95
C ASN A 198 -9.05 -5.83 -9.05
N GLY A 199 -9.62 -7.03 -8.98
CA GLY A 199 -10.55 -7.57 -9.95
C GLY A 199 -11.88 -6.85 -9.95
N ALA A 200 -12.46 -6.71 -11.16
CA ALA A 200 -13.70 -5.98 -11.34
C ALA A 200 -14.86 -6.60 -10.53
N TYR A 201 -15.01 -7.92 -10.56
CA TYR A 201 -16.06 -8.60 -9.81
C TYR A 201 -15.92 -8.40 -8.29
N PHE A 202 -14.69 -8.49 -7.77
CA PHE A 202 -14.46 -8.23 -6.35
C PHE A 202 -14.83 -6.80 -5.97
N GLN A 203 -14.40 -5.81 -6.75
CA GLN A 203 -14.65 -4.40 -6.48
C GLN A 203 -16.13 -4.02 -6.60
N ASP A 204 -16.85 -4.62 -7.55
CA ASP A 204 -18.23 -4.26 -7.87
C ASP A 204 -19.27 -5.07 -7.06
N GLU A 205 -18.99 -6.34 -6.74
CA GLU A 205 -19.98 -7.27 -6.17
C GLU A 205 -19.65 -7.77 -4.76
N ILE A 206 -18.36 -7.86 -4.40
CA ILE A 206 -17.93 -8.47 -3.13
C ILE A 206 -17.64 -7.38 -2.10
N LEU A 207 -16.67 -6.51 -2.38
CA LEU A 207 -16.22 -5.45 -1.48
C LEU A 207 -17.37 -4.55 -0.98
N PRO A 208 -18.38 -4.17 -1.80
CA PRO A 208 -19.46 -3.30 -1.34
C PRO A 208 -20.38 -3.93 -0.28
N LYS A 209 -20.31 -5.25 -0.06
CA LYS A 209 -21.07 -5.97 0.97
C LYS A 209 -20.46 -5.81 2.37
N TYR A 210 -19.23 -5.30 2.46
CA TYR A 210 -18.46 -5.20 3.70
C TYR A 210 -18.32 -3.73 4.14
N HIS A 211 -18.26 -3.50 5.45
CA HIS A 211 -18.04 -2.17 5.99
C HIS A 211 -16.54 -1.87 6.10
N VAL A 212 -16.00 -1.13 5.12
CA VAL A 212 -14.58 -0.76 5.09
C VAL A 212 -14.36 0.68 5.54
N VAL A 213 -13.50 0.87 6.54
CA VAL A 213 -13.13 2.20 7.06
C VAL A 213 -11.63 2.44 6.88
N PHE A 214 -11.29 3.43 6.05
CA PHE A 214 -9.89 3.81 5.81
C PHE A 214 -9.44 4.96 6.71
N VAL A 215 -8.31 4.80 7.39
CA VAL A 215 -7.64 5.88 8.12
C VAL A 215 -6.82 6.71 7.13
N LYS A 216 -7.52 7.56 6.36
CA LYS A 216 -6.94 8.37 5.27
C LYS A 216 -5.72 9.18 5.68
N LYS A 217 -5.70 9.68 6.92
CA LYS A 217 -4.57 10.45 7.45
C LYS A 217 -3.27 9.63 7.42
N LEU A 218 -3.33 8.36 7.82
CA LEU A 218 -2.18 7.46 7.87
C LEU A 218 -1.83 6.93 6.46
N LEU A 219 -2.82 6.44 5.71
CA LEU A 219 -2.63 5.92 4.35
C LEU A 219 -2.09 6.95 3.34
N ASN A 220 -2.34 8.24 3.56
CA ASN A 220 -1.79 9.30 2.71
C ASN A 220 -0.32 9.60 3.01
N GLN A 221 0.22 9.16 4.16
CA GLN A 221 1.64 9.28 4.48
C GLN A 221 2.48 8.14 3.91
N LEU A 222 1.84 7.02 3.53
CA LEU A 222 2.53 5.85 2.99
C LEU A 222 2.99 6.11 1.56
N TYR A 223 4.29 6.33 1.39
CA TYR A 223 4.93 6.57 0.11
C TYR A 223 5.59 5.30 -0.42
N PHE A 224 4.86 4.56 -1.26
CA PHE A 224 5.35 3.32 -1.84
C PHE A 224 6.58 3.52 -2.74
N GLY A 225 7.47 2.54 -2.71
CA GLY A 225 8.79 2.54 -3.34
C GLY A 225 9.88 3.14 -2.47
N LYS A 226 9.62 3.42 -1.19
CA LYS A 226 10.56 4.01 -0.22
C LYS A 226 10.45 3.43 1.20
N ILE A 227 9.46 2.56 1.48
CA ILE A 227 9.20 2.10 2.85
C ILE A 227 10.13 0.94 3.19
N THR A 228 10.16 -0.09 2.36
CA THR A 228 10.99 -1.30 2.48
C THR A 228 12.02 -1.40 1.36
N VAL A 229 11.83 -0.70 0.23
CA VAL A 229 12.80 -0.59 -0.85
C VAL A 229 13.30 0.85 -0.99
N ASN A 230 14.47 1.05 -1.63
CA ASN A 230 15.06 2.37 -1.86
C ASN A 230 15.11 3.26 -0.60
N MET A 231 15.26 2.65 0.57
CA MET A 231 15.27 3.34 1.87
C MET A 231 16.43 4.34 1.89
N GLU A 232 16.11 5.60 2.20
CA GLU A 232 17.13 6.64 2.39
C GLU A 232 17.99 6.26 3.61
N LYS A 233 19.32 6.38 3.48
CA LYS A 233 20.28 6.13 4.56
C LYS A 233 20.31 7.26 5.57
#